data_AF-A0A4U9HU41-F1
#
_entry.id   AF-A0A4U9HU41-F1
#
_cell.length_a   1.000
_cell.length_b   1.000
_cell.length_c   1.000
_cell.angle_alpha   90.00
_cell.angle_beta   90.00
_cell.angle_gamma   90.00
#
_symmetry.space_group_name_H-M   'P 1'
#
loop_
_entity.id
_entity.type
_entity.pdbx_description
1 polymer ?
#
loop_
_entity_poly.entity_id
_entity_poly.type
_entity_poly.pdbx_seq_one_letter_code
_entity_poly.pdbx_strand_id
1 'polypeptide(L)'
;MLIDFWTWDCINCQHTLPHVREWATNIKAQGLVVIGVHTPEYPWEKPLASVQQAINKWQLPYRVVTDNNYKIWTAFGNRYLACALLL
;
A
#
# COMPACT_ATOMS: atom_id res chain seq x y z
N MET A 1 -9.08 4.90 10.13
CA MET A 1 -8.74 4.67 8.71
C MET A 1 -7.24 4.35 8.65
N LEU A 2 -6.85 3.30 7.92
CA LEU A 2 -5.45 2.89 7.80
C LEU A 2 -4.91 3.29 6.42
N ILE A 3 -3.81 4.04 6.40
CA ILE A 3 -3.05 4.35 5.18
C ILE A 3 -1.78 3.50 5.19
N ASP A 4 -1.62 2.64 4.20
CA ASP A 4 -0.48 1.73 4.07
C ASP A 4 0.42 2.18 2.91
N PHE A 5 1.62 2.69 3.21
CA PHE A 5 2.61 3.07 2.20
C PHE A 5 3.51 1.90 1.87
N TRP A 6 3.42 1.45 0.62
CA TRP A 6 4.13 0.26 0.16
C TRP A 6 4.65 0.44 -1.27
N THR A 7 5.60 -0.42 -1.63
CA THR A 7 6.02 -0.65 -3.01
C THR A 7 6.16 -2.15 -3.22
N TRP A 8 5.90 -2.64 -4.43
CA TRP A 8 5.73 -4.08 -4.62
C TRP A 8 7.04 -4.88 -4.57
N ASP A 9 8.18 -4.28 -4.91
CA ASP A 9 9.48 -4.96 -4.91
C ASP A 9 10.20 -4.89 -3.55
N CYS A 10 9.67 -4.13 -2.59
CA CYS A 10 10.25 -4.00 -1.26
C CYS A 10 9.97 -5.24 -0.39
N ILE A 11 11.02 -5.95 0.02
CA ILE A 11 10.90 -7.17 0.86
C ILE A 11 10.18 -6.90 2.19
N ASN A 12 10.43 -5.75 2.82
CA ASN A 12 9.75 -5.35 4.04
C ASN A 12 8.25 -5.17 3.81
N CYS A 13 7.86 -4.56 2.69
CA CYS A 13 6.45 -4.42 2.31
C CYS A 13 5.82 -5.80 2.06
N GLN A 14 6.52 -6.70 1.37
CA GLN A 14 6.01 -8.05 1.12
C GLN A 14 5.72 -8.83 2.40
N HIS A 15 6.49 -8.59 3.48
CA HIS A 15 6.21 -9.17 4.79
C HIS A 15 5.02 -8.53 5.51
N THR A 16 4.74 -7.24 5.28
CA THR A 16 3.62 -6.53 5.94
C THR A 16 2.28 -6.68 5.21
N LEU A 17 2.29 -6.79 3.88
CA LEU A 17 1.07 -6.89 3.05
C LEU A 17 0.09 -7.99 3.50
N PRO A 18 0.53 -9.22 3.88
CA PRO A 18 -0.39 -10.24 4.39
C PRO A 18 -1.13 -9.83 5.66
N HIS A 19 -0.48 -9.11 6.57
CA HIS A 19 -1.08 -8.62 7.82
C HIS A 19 -2.09 -7.50 7.56
N VAL A 20 -1.74 -6.53 6.68
CA VAL A 20 -2.66 -5.45 6.30
C VAL A 20 -3.88 -6.01 5.58
N ARG A 21 -3.70 -7.02 4.73
CA ARG A 21 -4.81 -7.76 4.08
C ARG A 21 -5.72 -8.44 5.11
N GLU A 22 -5.16 -9.08 6.12
CA GLU A 22 -5.93 -9.72 7.18
C GLU A 22 -6.76 -8.68 7.96
N TRP A 23 -6.16 -7.56 8.35
CA TRP A 23 -6.88 -6.46 9.00
C TRP A 23 -7.98 -5.87 8.12
N ALA A 24 -7.69 -5.64 6.83
CA ALA A 24 -8.64 -5.15 5.85
C ALA A 24 -9.82 -6.11 5.62
N THR A 25 -9.67 -7.39 5.99
CA THR A 25 -10.72 -8.40 5.86
C THR A 25 -11.50 -8.54 7.17
N ASN A 26 -10.80 -8.74 8.29
CA ASN A 26 -11.39 -9.08 9.58
C ASN A 26 -12.00 -7.87 10.31
N ILE A 27 -11.43 -6.68 10.11
CA ILE A 27 -11.81 -5.46 10.85
C ILE A 27 -12.68 -4.54 9.98
N LYS A 28 -12.91 -4.90 8.72
CA LYS A 28 -13.78 -4.14 7.80
C LYS A 28 -15.19 -3.94 8.34
N ALA A 29 -15.76 -4.99 8.95
CA ALA A 29 -17.10 -4.94 9.54
C ALA A 29 -17.17 -4.00 10.76
N GLN A 30 -16.05 -3.70 11.38
CA GLN A 30 -15.93 -2.78 12.52
C GLN A 30 -15.68 -1.33 12.08
N GLY A 31 -15.74 -1.05 10.77
CA GLY A 31 -15.59 0.30 10.21
C GLY A 31 -14.16 0.66 9.80
N LEU A 32 -13.21 -0.28 9.83
CA LEU A 32 -11.86 -0.02 9.33
C LEU A 32 -11.86 0.12 7.81
N VAL A 33 -11.44 1.30 7.35
CA VAL A 33 -11.14 1.57 5.93
C VAL A 33 -9.64 1.53 5.74
N VAL A 34 -9.16 0.70 4.81
CA VAL A 34 -7.75 0.61 4.42
C VAL A 34 -7.55 1.21 3.03
N ILE A 35 -6.52 2.03 2.86
CA ILE A 35 -6.09 2.59 1.58
C ILE A 35 -4.60 2.31 1.42
N GLY A 36 -4.23 1.58 0.36
CA GLY A 36 -2.84 1.37 0.00
C GLY A 36 -2.34 2.53 -0.86
N VAL A 37 -1.24 3.16 -0.46
CA VAL A 37 -0.54 4.18 -1.25
C VAL A 37 0.72 3.53 -1.83
N HIS A 38 0.62 3.11 -3.08
CA HIS A 38 1.75 2.54 -3.80
C HIS A 38 2.70 3.66 -4.22
N THR A 39 3.84 3.77 -3.54
CA THR A 39 4.87 4.78 -3.81
C THR A 39 6.09 4.08 -4.38
N PRO A 40 6.32 4.13 -5.71
CA PRO A 40 7.37 3.36 -6.36
C PRO A 40 8.75 3.78 -5.86
N GLU A 41 9.63 2.83 -5.56
CA GLU A 41 11.05 3.04 -5.31
C GLU A 41 11.82 3.12 -6.63
N TYR A 42 11.39 2.31 -7.63
CA TYR A 42 12.05 2.19 -8.91
C TYR A 42 11.14 2.53 -10.11
N PRO A 43 11.72 2.92 -11.28
CA PRO A 43 10.92 3.28 -12.46
C PRO A 43 10.01 2.16 -12.98
N TRP A 44 10.41 0.89 -12.85
CA TRP A 44 9.62 -0.26 -13.29
C TRP A 44 8.40 -0.55 -12.40
N GLU A 45 8.32 0.10 -11.24
CA GLU A 45 7.17 -0.02 -10.33
C GLU A 45 6.07 1.00 -10.65
N LYS A 46 6.38 2.03 -11.45
CA LYS A 46 5.43 3.09 -11.85
C LYS A 46 4.28 2.63 -12.76
N PRO A 47 4.46 1.71 -13.73
CA PRO A 47 3.39 1.32 -14.64
C PRO A 47 2.21 0.72 -13.87
N LEU A 48 1.00 1.19 -14.18
CA LEU A 48 -0.24 0.73 -13.53
C LEU A 48 -0.42 -0.80 -13.66
N ALA A 49 -0.01 -1.37 -14.80
CA ALA A 49 -0.06 -2.82 -15.02
C ALA A 49 0.79 -3.60 -14.01
N SER A 50 1.99 -3.12 -13.68
CA SER A 50 2.86 -3.73 -12.66
C SER A 50 2.18 -3.72 -11.29
N VAL A 51 1.58 -2.57 -10.92
CA VAL A 51 0.86 -2.43 -9.65
C VAL A 51 -0.38 -3.33 -9.60
N GLN A 52 -1.15 -3.42 -10.69
CA GLN A 52 -2.30 -4.34 -10.78
C GLN A 52 -1.89 -5.80 -10.64
N GLN A 53 -0.79 -6.21 -11.28
CA GLN A 53 -0.24 -7.55 -11.11
C GLN A 53 0.15 -7.82 -9.65
N ALA A 54 0.78 -6.86 -8.98
CA ALA A 54 1.12 -6.96 -7.56
C ALA A 54 -0.13 -7.06 -6.67
N ILE A 55 -1.16 -6.24 -6.91
CA ILE A 55 -2.44 -6.30 -6.18
C ILE A 55 -3.07 -7.69 -6.31
N ASN A 56 -3.08 -8.26 -7.51
CA ASN A 56 -3.62 -9.59 -7.77
C ASN A 56 -2.77 -10.69 -7.11
N LYS A 57 -1.44 -10.59 -7.22
CA LYS A 57 -0.50 -11.54 -6.61
C LYS A 57 -0.66 -11.60 -5.08
N TRP A 58 -0.77 -10.45 -4.43
CA TRP A 58 -0.89 -10.34 -2.98
C TRP A 58 -2.34 -10.41 -2.48
N GLN A 59 -3.31 -10.45 -3.40
CA GLN A 59 -4.74 -10.52 -3.12
C GLN A 59 -5.20 -9.38 -2.19
N LEU A 60 -4.83 -8.14 -2.51
CA LEU A 60 -5.15 -6.98 -1.67
C LEU A 60 -6.64 -6.59 -1.86
N PRO A 61 -7.50 -6.74 -0.84
CA PRO A 61 -8.95 -6.54 -0.97
C PRO A 61 -9.38 -5.08 -0.82
N TYR A 62 -8.42 -4.16 -0.70
CA TYR A 62 -8.62 -2.74 -0.44
C TYR A 62 -8.20 -1.88 -1.63
N ARG A 63 -8.64 -0.61 -1.64
CA ARG A 63 -8.31 0.33 -2.72
C ARG A 63 -6.85 0.73 -2.65
N VAL A 64 -6.20 0.79 -3.81
CA VAL A 64 -4.81 1.22 -3.95
C VAL A 64 -4.74 2.43 -4.87
N VAL A 65 -3.98 3.44 -4.46
CA VAL A 65 -3.65 4.64 -5.24
C VAL A 65 -2.18 4.58 -5.62
N THR A 66 -1.85 4.91 -6.87
CA THR A 66 -0.46 5.02 -7.34
C THR A 66 0.07 6.45 -7.13
N ASP A 67 1.09 6.59 -6.28
CA ASP A 67 1.74 7.87 -5.99
C ASP A 67 3.08 8.01 -6.72
N ASN A 68 3.04 7.93 -8.05
CA ASN A 68 4.23 7.95 -8.91
C ASN A 68 5.06 9.23 -8.84
N ASN A 69 4.49 10.29 -8.25
CA ASN A 69 5.08 11.62 -8.11
C ASN A 69 5.35 11.99 -6.64
N TYR A 70 5.22 11.03 -5.71
CA TYR A 70 5.45 11.23 -4.27
C TYR A 70 4.62 12.36 -3.63
N LYS A 71 3.47 12.71 -4.22
CA LYS A 71 2.65 13.83 -3.73
C LYS A 71 2.01 13.49 -2.39
N ILE A 72 1.47 12.27 -2.27
CA ILE A 72 0.83 11.78 -1.04
C ILE A 72 1.93 11.48 -0.02
N TRP A 73 3.00 10.82 -0.44
CA TRP A 73 4.17 10.53 0.38
C TRP A 73 4.71 11.78 1.08
N THR A 74 4.97 12.85 0.32
CA THR A 74 5.47 14.12 0.86
C THR A 74 4.43 14.81 1.75
N ALA A 75 3.15 14.78 1.38
CA ALA A 75 2.08 15.39 2.19
C ALA A 75 1.95 14.75 3.58
N PHE A 76 2.16 13.44 3.69
CA PHE A 76 2.18 12.72 4.96
C PHE A 76 3.51 12.83 5.73
N GLY A 77 4.51 13.52 5.17
CA GLY A 77 5.84 13.63 5.76
C GLY A 77 6.53 12.27 5.92
N ASN A 78 6.14 11.26 5.15
CA ASN A 78 6.66 9.92 5.28
C ASN A 78 8.14 9.86 4.83
N ARG A 79 8.93 9.02 5.49
CA ARG A 79 10.36 8.82 5.18
C ARG A 79 10.76 7.36 4.98
N TYR A 80 9.86 6.41 5.21
CA TYR A 80 10.18 4.97 5.18
C TYR A 80 9.16 4.16 4.38
N LEU A 81 9.65 3.22 3.60
CA LEU A 81 8.84 2.23 2.89
C LEU A 81 8.58 1.03 3.83
N ALA A 82 7.34 0.52 3.77
CA ALA A 82 6.61 -0.22 4.81
C ALA A 82 6.21 0.67 6.02
N CYS A 83 5.47 1.74 5.75
CA CYS A 83 4.90 2.61 6.80
C CYS A 83 3.37 2.51 6.78
N ALA A 84 2.79 2.03 7.88
CA ALA A 84 1.35 2.01 8.08
C ALA A 84 0.97 3.09 9.10
N LEU A 85 0.14 4.05 8.66
CA LEU A 85 -0.34 5.16 9.49
C LEU A 85 -1.83 4.95 9.80
N LEU A 86 -2.16 4.93 11.10
CA LEU A 86 -3.54 4.91 11.57
C LEU A 86 -4.02 6.35 11.80
N LEU A 87 -5.10 6.72 11.12
CA LEU A 87 -5.82 7.99 11.27
C LEU A 87 -7.19 7.80 11.91
#